data_AF-A0A416DE43-F1
#
_entry.id   AF-A0A416DE43-F1
#
_cell.length_a   1.000
_cell.length_b   1.000
_cell.length_c   1.000
_cell.angle_alpha   90.00
_cell.angle_beta   90.00
_cell.angle_gamma   90.00
#
_symmetry.space_group_name_H-M   'P 1'
#
loop_
_entity.id
_entity.type
_entity.pdbx_description
1 polymer ?
#
loop_
_entity_poly.entity_id
_entity_poly.type
_entity_poly.pdbx_seq_one_letter_code
_entity_poly.pdbx_strand_id
1 'polypeptide(L)'
;MEEIKDIRRRIRELDKFLENPPIVADTVKGSRADLTIGPIKVNGFPDPMLYRKKRAAERYRKLLTAKEAELLELTTKAEEYIEAIKKPDLRIMFRFYYLEGLTWIQVAYRLNRMFPKRRVKYTEDGCRMRNSRFFEEK
;
A
#
# COMPACT_ATOMS: atom_id res chain seq x y z
N MET A 1 3.38 3.52 -4.33
CA MET A 1 2.52 2.34 -4.17
C MET A 1 3.31 1.05 -3.94
N GLU A 2 4.39 0.80 -4.68
CA GLU A 2 5.17 -0.44 -4.54
C GLU A 2 5.78 -0.60 -3.13
N GLU A 3 6.21 0.50 -2.50
CA GLU A 3 6.71 0.48 -1.12
C GLU A 3 5.67 0.04 -0.08
N ILE A 4 4.43 0.55 -0.15
CA ILE A 4 3.33 0.14 0.74
C ILE A 4 2.99 -1.34 0.50
N LYS A 5 2.98 -1.78 -0.76
CA LYS A 5 2.78 -3.20 -1.10
C LYS A 5 3.90 -4.08 -0.51
N ASP A 6 5.15 -3.61 -0.58
CA ASP A 6 6.32 -4.29 -0.02
C ASP A 6 6.21 -4.41 1.51
N ILE A 7 5.88 -3.33 2.21
CA ILE A 7 5.67 -3.33 3.66
C ILE A 7 4.55 -4.31 4.04
N ARG A 8 3.41 -4.30 3.33
CA ARG A 8 2.32 -5.26 3.54
C ARG A 8 2.76 -6.70 3.28
N ARG A 9 3.64 -6.95 2.31
CA ARG A 9 4.21 -8.27 2.05
C ARG A 9 5.08 -8.74 3.23
N ARG A 10 5.98 -7.88 3.72
CA ARG A 10 6.85 -8.18 4.88
C ARG A 10 6.05 -8.45 6.15
N ILE A 11 4.98 -7.68 6.41
CA ILE A 11 4.09 -7.92 7.55
C ILE A 11 3.45 -9.31 7.43
N ARG A 12 2.90 -9.65 6.25
CA ARG A 12 2.29 -10.99 6.02
C ARG A 12 3.28 -12.12 6.23
N GLU A 13 4.52 -11.99 5.77
CA GLU A 13 5.56 -13.00 5.98
C GLU A 13 5.91 -13.18 7.46
N LEU A 14 5.97 -12.07 8.21
CA LEU A 14 6.21 -12.11 9.66
C LEU A 14 5.02 -12.69 10.42
N ASP A 15 3.79 -12.32 10.05
CA ASP A 15 2.58 -12.84 10.69
C ASP A 15 2.43 -14.35 10.46
N LYS A 16 2.68 -14.83 9.23
CA LYS A 16 2.70 -16.26 8.93
C LYS A 16 3.74 -17.02 9.77
N PHE A 17 4.91 -16.42 10.01
CA PHE A 17 5.91 -17.00 10.90
C PHE A 17 5.45 -17.02 12.36
N LEU A 18 4.75 -15.98 12.81
CA LEU A 18 4.27 -15.85 14.19
C LEU A 18 3.05 -16.74 14.48
N GLU A 19 2.24 -17.07 13.48
CA GLU A 19 1.10 -18.01 13.59
C GLU A 19 1.58 -19.45 13.84
N ASN A 20 2.60 -19.90 13.10
CA ASN A 20 3.15 -21.25 13.23
C ASN A 20 4.68 -21.18 13.40
N PRO A 21 5.18 -20.76 14.58
CA PRO A 21 6.61 -20.70 14.83
C PRO A 21 7.21 -22.11 14.82
N PRO A 22 8.38 -22.31 14.20
CA PRO A 22 9.03 -23.61 14.16
C PRO A 22 9.37 -24.07 15.58
N ILE A 23 8.86 -25.24 15.97
CA ILE A 23 9.20 -25.92 17.22
C ILE A 23 10.59 -26.54 17.04
N VAL A 24 11.52 -26.21 17.93
CA VAL A 24 12.84 -26.84 17.96
C VAL A 24 12.83 -27.89 19.06
N ALA A 25 13.25 -29.10 18.71
CA ALA A 25 13.41 -30.20 19.66
C ALA A 25 14.91 -30.44 19.87
N ASP A 26 15.34 -30.45 21.13
CA ASP A 26 16.70 -30.83 21.52
C ASP A 26 16.66 -32.09 22.38
N THR A 27 17.74 -32.87 22.38
CA THR A 27 17.85 -34.07 23.22
C THR A 27 18.95 -33.90 24.25
N VAL A 28 18.54 -33.78 25.50
CA VAL A 28 19.45 -33.63 26.65
C VAL A 28 19.48 -34.93 27.45
N LYS A 29 20.58 -35.17 28.18
CA LYS A 29 20.67 -36.27 29.14
C LYS A 29 20.11 -35.78 30.47
N GLY A 30 19.09 -36.45 31.00
CA GLY A 30 18.46 -36.06 32.26
C GLY A 30 17.81 -37.23 32.98
N SER A 31 17.37 -36.97 34.20
CA SER A 31 16.64 -37.93 35.02
C SER A 31 15.15 -37.83 34.75
N ARG A 32 14.50 -38.96 34.51
CA ARG A 32 13.04 -39.06 34.34
C ARG A 32 12.35 -39.08 35.71
N ALA A 33 11.02 -39.05 35.71
CA ALA A 33 10.20 -39.08 36.93
C ALA A 33 10.42 -40.37 37.77
N ASP A 34 10.85 -41.45 37.13
CA ASP A 34 11.23 -42.73 37.74
C ASP A 34 12.72 -42.77 38.16
N LEU A 35 13.41 -41.63 38.17
CA LEU A 35 14.83 -41.45 38.47
C LEU A 35 15.80 -42.15 37.49
N THR A 36 15.32 -42.73 36.39
CA THR A 36 16.20 -43.30 35.36
C THR A 36 16.89 -42.19 34.57
N ILE A 37 18.22 -42.31 34.39
CA ILE A 37 19.00 -41.34 33.61
C ILE A 37 19.00 -41.80 32.15
N GLY A 38 18.51 -40.95 31.26
CA GLY A 38 18.45 -41.26 29.84
C GLY A 38 18.29 -40.02 28.96
N PRO A 39 18.24 -40.21 27.63
CA PRO A 39 17.90 -39.13 26.73
C PRO A 39 16.45 -38.68 26.94
N ILE A 40 16.25 -37.37 27.02
CA ILE A 40 14.96 -36.68 27.15
C ILE A 40 14.86 -35.69 26.00
N LYS A 41 13.75 -35.75 25.24
CA LYS A 41 13.43 -34.74 24.23
C LYS A 41 12.80 -33.53 24.91
N VAL A 42 13.41 -32.36 24.74
CA VAL A 42 12.90 -31.08 25.20
C VAL A 42 12.48 -30.29 23.97
N ASN A 43 11.20 -29.92 23.91
CA ASN A 43 10.68 -29.06 22.85
C ASN A 43 10.62 -27.61 23.37
N GLY A 44 11.08 -26.65 22.58
CA GLY A 44 11.06 -25.24 22.93
C GLY A 44 10.96 -24.33 21.70
N PHE A 45 10.53 -23.09 21.93
CA PHE A 45 10.61 -22.04 20.92
C PHE A 45 11.96 -21.31 21.06
N PRO A 46 12.66 -20.99 19.96
CA PRO A 46 13.83 -20.12 20.00
C PRO A 46 13.38 -18.69 20.34
N ASP A 47 13.24 -18.45 21.63
CA ASP A 47 12.61 -17.29 22.26
C ASP A 47 13.16 -15.92 21.77
N PRO A 48 14.49 -15.73 21.60
CA PRO A 48 15.02 -14.46 21.13
C PRO A 48 14.62 -14.11 19.69
N MET A 49 14.49 -15.12 18.82
CA MET A 49 14.13 -14.90 17.42
C MET A 49 12.65 -14.53 17.27
N LEU A 50 11.79 -15.17 18.06
CA LEU A 50 10.36 -14.89 18.09
C LEU A 50 10.09 -13.44 18.53
N TYR A 51 10.68 -13.00 19.64
CA TYR A 51 10.55 -11.62 20.11
C TYR A 51 11.11 -10.60 19.12
N ARG A 52 12.21 -10.90 18.43
CA ARG A 52 12.78 -10.02 17.40
C ARG A 52 11.82 -9.86 16.22
N LYS A 53 11.23 -10.95 15.73
CA LYS A 53 10.27 -10.93 14.62
C LYS A 53 8.95 -10.25 15.01
N LYS A 54 8.45 -10.47 16.23
CA LYS A 54 7.28 -9.75 16.76
C LYS A 54 7.51 -8.24 16.81
N ARG A 55 8.67 -7.80 17.33
CA ARG A 55 9.05 -6.37 17.33
C ARG A 55 9.21 -5.81 15.92
N ALA A 56 9.75 -6.59 14.98
CA ALA A 56 9.85 -6.18 13.58
C ALA A 56 8.46 -5.98 12.94
N ALA A 57 7.52 -6.90 13.17
CA ALA A 57 6.16 -6.80 12.68
C ALA A 57 5.45 -5.54 13.22
N GLU A 58 5.59 -5.26 14.51
CA GLU A 58 5.03 -4.05 15.12
C GLU A 58 5.61 -2.76 14.50
N ARG A 59 6.93 -2.71 14.29
CA ARG A 59 7.57 -1.57 13.61
C ARG A 59 7.05 -1.38 12.19
N TYR A 60 6.92 -2.46 11.41
CA TYR A 60 6.38 -2.37 10.06
C TYR A 60 4.92 -1.93 10.05
N ARG A 61 4.11 -2.34 11.02
CA ARG A 61 2.72 -1.86 11.15
C ARG A 61 2.66 -0.36 11.45
N LYS A 62 3.47 0.13 12.39
CA LYS A 62 3.56 1.58 12.67
C LYS A 62 3.99 2.38 11.44
N LEU A 63 4.99 1.87 10.71
CA LEU A 63 5.45 2.48 9.47
C LEU A 63 4.36 2.47 8.40
N LEU A 64 3.63 1.36 8.26
CA LEU A 64 2.52 1.25 7.31
C LEU A 64 1.43 2.28 7.61
N THR A 65 1.01 2.39 8.88
CA THR A 65 -0.01 3.36 9.30
C THR A 65 0.43 4.80 9.02
N ALA A 66 1.68 5.15 9.34
CA ALA A 66 2.22 6.48 9.07
C ALA A 66 2.23 6.79 7.56
N LYS A 67 2.64 5.81 6.73
CA LYS A 67 2.66 5.95 5.27
C LYS A 67 1.27 6.04 4.65
N GLU A 68 0.30 5.29 5.18
CA GLU A 68 -1.09 5.35 4.75
C GLU A 68 -1.72 6.71 5.12
N ALA A 69 -1.40 7.26 6.30
CA ALA A 69 -1.83 8.60 6.70
C ALA A 69 -1.22 9.70 5.81
N GLU A 70 0.09 9.63 5.56
CA GLU A 70 0.78 10.56 4.64
C GLU A 70 0.16 10.53 3.23
N LEU A 71 -0.12 9.34 2.71
CA LEU A 71 -0.74 9.17 1.40
C LEU A 71 -2.17 9.73 1.37
N LEU A 72 -2.94 9.53 2.44
CA LEU A 72 -4.27 10.10 2.58
C LEU A 72 -4.21 11.62 2.56
N GLU A 73 -3.34 12.24 3.36
CA GLU A 73 -3.18 13.70 3.39
C GLU A 73 -2.79 14.28 2.02
N LEU A 74 -1.86 13.64 1.30
CA LEU A 74 -1.47 14.07 -0.04
C LEU A 74 -2.63 13.93 -1.04
N THR A 75 -3.43 12.87 -0.91
CA THR A 75 -4.61 12.66 -1.75
C THR A 75 -5.65 13.74 -1.49
N THR A 76 -5.94 14.04 -0.22
CA THR A 76 -6.85 15.12 0.17
C THR A 76 -6.38 16.47 -0.39
N LYS A 77 -5.09 16.80 -0.25
CA LYS A 77 -4.53 18.05 -0.82
C LYS A 77 -4.68 18.11 -2.34
N ALA A 78 -4.48 16.99 -3.04
CA ALA A 78 -4.67 16.92 -4.48
C ALA A 78 -6.16 17.11 -4.88
N GLU A 79 -7.08 16.51 -4.11
CA GLU A 79 -8.53 16.70 -4.29
C GLU A 79 -8.94 18.16 -4.07
N GLU A 80 -8.50 18.78 -2.98
CA GLU A 80 -8.75 20.19 -2.68
C GLU A 80 -8.21 21.11 -3.79
N TYR A 81 -7.00 20.84 -4.27
CA TYR A 81 -6.40 21.58 -5.39
C TYR A 81 -7.23 21.46 -6.67
N ILE A 82 -7.69 20.24 -6.99
CA ILE A 82 -8.55 19.99 -8.16
C ILE A 82 -9.89 20.72 -7.98
N GLU A 83 -10.48 20.68 -6.79
CA GLU A 83 -11.77 21.32 -6.49
C GLU A 83 -11.71 22.86 -6.56
N ALA A 84 -10.55 23.44 -6.28
CA ALA A 84 -10.31 24.89 -6.44
C ALA A 84 -10.29 25.35 -7.92
N ILE A 85 -10.23 24.44 -8.90
CA ILE A 85 -10.16 24.79 -10.32
C ILE A 85 -11.51 25.31 -10.82
N LYS A 86 -11.58 26.59 -11.19
CA LYS A 86 -12.82 27.26 -11.63
C LYS A 86 -13.56 26.55 -12.78
N LYS A 87 -12.83 25.97 -13.75
CA LYS A 87 -13.43 25.32 -14.93
C LYS A 87 -13.85 23.88 -14.58
N PRO A 88 -15.16 23.54 -14.60
CA PRO A 88 -15.64 22.24 -14.17
C PRO A 88 -15.19 21.10 -15.09
N ASP A 89 -15.02 21.36 -16.39
CA ASP A 89 -14.53 20.35 -17.34
C ASP A 89 -13.06 19.98 -17.10
N LEU A 90 -12.22 20.94 -16.72
CA LEU A 90 -10.84 20.69 -16.30
C LEU A 90 -10.76 19.92 -14.98
N ARG A 91 -11.64 20.25 -14.01
CA ARG A 91 -11.73 19.54 -12.73
C ARG A 91 -11.98 18.04 -12.93
N ILE A 92 -12.98 17.71 -13.75
CA ILE A 92 -13.31 16.32 -14.08
C ILE A 92 -12.15 15.65 -14.84
N MET A 93 -11.56 16.36 -15.81
CA MET A 93 -10.41 15.86 -16.58
C MET A 93 -9.22 15.49 -15.68
N PHE A 94 -8.90 16.33 -14.69
CA PHE A 94 -7.79 16.07 -13.76
C PHE A 94 -8.11 15.01 -12.74
N ARG A 95 -9.36 14.92 -12.25
CA ARG A 95 -9.80 13.81 -11.40
C ARG A 95 -9.58 12.47 -12.11
N PHE A 96 -10.00 12.37 -13.37
CA PHE A 96 -9.80 11.17 -14.18
C PHE A 96 -8.33 10.82 -14.41
N TYR A 97 -7.48 11.80 -14.69
CA TYR A 97 -6.08 11.53 -14.97
C TYR A 97 -5.25 11.26 -13.71
N TYR A 98 -5.30 12.16 -12.72
CA TYR A 98 -4.40 12.13 -11.56
C TYR A 98 -4.92 11.29 -10.39
N LEU A 99 -6.23 11.25 -10.15
CA LEU A 99 -6.81 10.50 -9.03
C LEU A 99 -7.22 9.08 -9.46
N GLU A 100 -7.84 8.94 -10.63
CA GLU A 100 -8.26 7.63 -11.16
C GLU A 100 -7.19 6.92 -12.01
N GLY A 101 -6.09 7.61 -12.37
CA GLY A 101 -4.97 6.99 -13.10
C GLY A 101 -5.29 6.61 -14.55
N LEU A 102 -6.27 7.25 -15.17
CA LEU A 102 -6.67 6.97 -16.55
C LEU A 102 -5.69 7.57 -17.56
N THR A 103 -5.50 6.89 -18.69
CA THR A 103 -4.76 7.44 -19.83
C THR A 103 -5.52 8.60 -20.48
N TRP A 104 -4.83 9.51 -21.17
CA TRP A 104 -5.47 10.64 -21.86
C TRP A 104 -6.53 10.20 -22.89
N ILE A 105 -6.35 9.05 -23.54
CA ILE A 105 -7.34 8.43 -24.44
C ILE A 105 -8.62 8.08 -23.67
N GLN A 106 -8.48 7.39 -22.53
CA GLN A 106 -9.61 6.99 -21.68
C GLN A 106 -10.31 8.22 -21.08
N VAL A 107 -9.55 9.23 -20.66
CA VAL A 107 -10.07 10.52 -20.19
C VAL A 107 -10.93 11.17 -21.27
N ALA A 108 -10.40 11.31 -22.49
CA ALA A 108 -11.12 11.90 -23.62
C ALA A 108 -12.40 11.12 -23.94
N TYR A 109 -12.34 9.79 -23.94
CA TYR A 109 -13.51 8.93 -24.15
C TYR A 109 -14.59 9.16 -23.08
N ARG A 110 -14.22 9.17 -21.79
CA ARG A 110 -15.17 9.41 -20.69
C ARG A 110 -15.76 10.82 -20.73
N LEU A 111 -14.94 11.84 -21.01
CA LEU A 111 -15.40 13.22 -21.16
C LEU A 111 -16.38 13.36 -22.33
N ASN A 112 -16.12 12.72 -23.47
CA ASN A 112 -17.05 12.73 -24.60
C ASN A 112 -18.39 12.04 -24.27
N ARG A 113 -18.37 10.98 -23.46
CA ARG A 113 -19.60 10.34 -22.97
C ARG A 113 -20.39 11.23 -22.01
N MET A 114 -19.70 11.99 -21.15
CA MET A 114 -20.34 12.93 -20.21
C MET A 114 -20.85 14.20 -20.90
N PHE A 115 -20.16 14.67 -21.94
CA PHE A 115 -20.48 15.89 -22.67
C PHE A 115 -20.79 15.61 -24.15
N PRO A 116 -21.86 14.85 -24.47
CA PRO A 116 -22.12 14.40 -25.84
C PRO A 116 -22.49 15.53 -26.80
N LYS A 117 -23.01 16.65 -26.28
CA LYS A 117 -23.44 17.82 -27.07
C LYS A 117 -22.31 18.83 -27.34
N ARG A 118 -21.08 18.54 -26.93
CA ARG A 118 -19.95 19.46 -27.12
C ARG A 118 -19.60 19.56 -28.61
N ARG A 119 -19.51 20.80 -29.13
CA ARG A 119 -19.19 21.06 -30.55
C ARG A 119 -17.87 20.44 -31.00
N VAL A 120 -16.83 20.57 -30.19
CA VAL A 120 -15.50 19.98 -30.45
C VAL A 120 -15.29 18.85 -29.45
N LYS A 121 -15.18 17.62 -29.96
CA LYS A 121 -14.91 16.43 -29.17
C LYS A 121 -13.57 16.54 -28.44
N TYR A 122 -13.47 15.91 -27.28
CA TYR A 122 -12.20 15.71 -26.59
C TYR A 122 -11.36 14.69 -27.37
N THR A 123 -10.09 15.01 -27.56
CA THR A 123 -9.07 14.11 -28.12
C THR A 123 -7.96 13.93 -27.09
N GLU A 124 -7.17 12.87 -27.22
CA GLU A 124 -6.02 12.61 -26.35
C GLU A 124 -5.09 13.81 -26.28
N ASP A 125 -4.59 14.25 -27.44
CA ASP A 125 -3.70 15.41 -27.55
C ASP A 125 -4.35 16.70 -27.03
N GLY A 126 -5.65 16.87 -27.28
CA GLY A 126 -6.40 18.02 -26.78
C GLY A 126 -6.44 18.07 -25.26
N CYS A 127 -6.66 16.93 -24.59
CA CYS A 127 -6.62 16.83 -23.13
C CYS A 127 -5.20 17.07 -22.60
N ARG A 128 -4.17 16.47 -23.21
CA ARG A 128 -2.77 16.64 -22.81
C ARG A 128 -2.29 18.10 -22.96
N MET A 129 -2.63 18.76 -24.06
CA MET A 129 -2.29 20.18 -24.26
C MET A 129 -3.01 21.08 -23.27
N ARG A 130 -4.29 20.83 -22.98
CA ARG A 130 -5.01 21.59 -21.95
C ARG A 130 -4.38 21.43 -20.56
N ASN A 131 -3.93 20.22 -20.24
CA ASN A 131 -3.19 19.97 -19.01
C ASN A 131 -1.92 20.82 -18.95
N SER A 132 -1.10 20.77 -20.01
CA SER A 132 0.17 21.51 -20.09
C SER A 132 -0.06 23.02 -19.92
N ARG A 133 -0.99 23.60 -20.69
CA ARG A 133 -1.34 25.03 -20.60
C ARG A 133 -1.83 25.44 -19.21
N PHE A 134 -2.62 24.59 -18.54
CA PHE A 134 -3.12 24.91 -17.20
C PHE A 134 -1.99 25.07 -16.17
N PHE A 135 -0.92 24.30 -16.29
CA PHE A 135 0.24 24.40 -15.40
C PHE A 135 1.27 25.44 -15.87
N GLU A 136 1.27 25.82 -17.15
CA GLU A 136 2.10 26.91 -17.69
C GLU A 136 1.53 28.31 -17.41
N GLU A 137 0.20 28.45 -17.42
CA GLU A 137 -0.51 29.72 -17.16
C GLU A 137 -0.59 30.08 -15.66
N LYS A 138 0.05 29.30 -14.78
CA LYS A 138 -0.10 29.39 -13.32
C LYS A 138 1.13 29.89 -12.59
#